data_AF-A0A2W6TWY3-F1
#
_entry.id   AF-A0A2W6TWY3-F1
#
_cell.length_a   1.000
_cell.length_b   1.000
_cell.length_c   1.000
_cell.angle_alpha   90.00
_cell.angle_beta   90.00
_cell.angle_gamma   90.00
#
_symmetry.space_group_name_H-M   'P 1'
#
loop_
_entity.id
_entity.type
_entity.pdbx_description
1 polymer ?
#
loop_
_entity_poly.entity_id
_entity_poly.type
_entity_poly.pdbx_seq_one_letter_code
_entity_poly.pdbx_strand_id
1 'polypeptide(L)'
;WTFQFPASTLYLQVIWAIGLSMIALAGLLWLPRTLLLALAMVIIAGHNLLDPLQAQGNGVLATLWKILHQRDWIELGDSLRLRTSYPVLPWIGVIALGYVLGPWYASNRPAPQRQCWLLLTGAAMLIGFVLLRAANIYGDHLWLHLADLQLTLMSLLNVTKYPPSLLFLLLTLGIGLLLLRLYEQPRIAAWLQPLAWIGAAPMFFYLLHLYVLKLLYLAAQAYWGANHTPYFAVESVSALLLISVVLAVLLYPSTRAFARFKARRRDLAWLRYL
;
A
#
# COMPACT_ATOMS: atom_id res chain seq x y z
N TRP A 1 -6.67 -10.42 11.44
CA TRP A 1 -6.26 -11.82 11.67
C TRP A 1 -7.30 -12.47 12.54
N THR A 2 -7.96 -13.52 12.06
CA THR A 2 -9.05 -14.17 12.81
C THR A 2 -8.54 -15.18 13.83
N PHE A 3 -7.33 -15.72 13.64
CA PHE A 3 -6.74 -16.78 14.50
C PHE A 3 -7.68 -17.98 14.71
N GLN A 4 -8.55 -18.25 13.72
CA GLN A 4 -9.49 -19.37 13.71
C GLN A 4 -9.04 -20.40 12.68
N PHE A 5 -9.14 -21.69 13.02
CA PHE A 5 -8.85 -22.81 12.13
C PHE A 5 -9.97 -23.87 12.22
N PRO A 6 -10.60 -24.27 11.09
CA PRO A 6 -10.44 -23.72 9.75
C PRO A 6 -10.96 -22.29 9.64
N ALA A 7 -10.39 -21.50 8.73
CA ALA A 7 -10.82 -20.11 8.53
C ALA A 7 -12.17 -20.06 7.79
N SER A 8 -13.17 -19.40 8.37
CA SER A 8 -14.46 -19.12 7.72
C SER A 8 -14.41 -17.93 6.77
N THR A 9 -13.42 -17.05 6.95
CA THR A 9 -13.21 -15.84 6.14
C THR A 9 -11.74 -15.65 5.79
N LEU A 10 -11.47 -15.47 4.50
CA LEU A 10 -10.14 -15.09 4.01
C LEU A 10 -10.18 -13.68 3.42
N TYR A 11 -9.31 -12.82 3.95
CA TYR A 11 -9.15 -11.47 3.44
C TYR A 11 -8.07 -11.47 2.36
N LEU A 12 -8.46 -11.15 1.13
CA LEU A 12 -7.53 -10.99 0.01
C LEU A 12 -6.88 -9.60 0.15
N GLN A 13 -5.73 -9.59 0.83
CA GLN A 13 -5.01 -8.38 1.26
C GLN A 13 -3.84 -8.01 0.34
N VAL A 14 -3.02 -7.04 0.78
CA VAL A 14 -1.92 -6.45 0.01
C VAL A 14 -0.95 -7.47 -0.57
N ILE A 15 -0.57 -8.52 0.17
CA ILE A 15 0.40 -9.53 -0.31
C ILE A 15 -0.18 -10.31 -1.50
N TRP A 16 -1.47 -10.67 -1.42
CA TRP A 16 -2.18 -11.33 -2.52
C TRP A 16 -2.31 -10.41 -3.74
N ALA A 17 -2.66 -9.14 -3.52
CA ALA A 17 -2.79 -8.17 -4.61
C ALA A 17 -1.46 -7.90 -5.33
N ILE A 18 -0.36 -7.79 -4.59
CA ILE A 18 0.99 -7.67 -5.16
C ILE A 18 1.34 -8.93 -5.95
N GLY A 19 1.09 -10.12 -5.41
CA GLY A 19 1.33 -11.39 -6.11
C GLY A 19 0.60 -11.48 -7.45
N LEU A 20 -0.70 -11.17 -7.47
CA LEU A 20 -1.47 -11.13 -8.72
C LEU A 20 -0.99 -10.05 -9.68
N SER A 21 -0.60 -8.88 -9.17
CA SER A 21 -0.06 -7.80 -10.00
C SER A 21 1.28 -8.21 -10.64
N MET A 22 2.13 -8.98 -9.95
CA MET A 22 3.35 -9.55 -10.52
C MET A 22 3.08 -10.59 -11.60
N ILE A 23 2.08 -11.46 -11.41
CA ILE A 23 1.65 -12.44 -12.43
C ILE A 23 1.13 -11.71 -13.66
N ALA A 24 0.27 -10.71 -13.48
CA ALA A 24 -0.23 -9.88 -14.57
C ALA A 24 0.93 -9.18 -15.30
N LEU A 25 1.85 -8.57 -14.56
CA LEU A 25 3.03 -7.94 -15.14
C LEU A 25 3.84 -8.94 -15.98
N ALA A 26 4.09 -10.15 -15.49
CA ALA A 26 4.84 -11.18 -16.21
C ALA A 26 4.23 -11.50 -17.60
N GLY A 27 2.89 -11.47 -17.72
CA GLY A 27 2.21 -11.57 -19.02
C GLY A 27 2.32 -10.30 -19.88
N LEU A 28 2.31 -9.12 -19.26
CA LEU A 28 2.41 -7.82 -19.93
C LEU A 28 3.84 -7.45 -20.37
N LEU A 29 4.88 -8.10 -19.83
CA LEU A 29 6.29 -7.82 -20.12
C LEU A 29 6.67 -7.97 -21.61
N TRP A 30 5.88 -8.73 -22.37
CA TRP A 30 6.10 -8.95 -23.80
C TRP A 30 5.65 -7.77 -24.66
N LEU A 31 4.91 -6.81 -24.11
CA LEU A 31 4.50 -5.61 -24.82
C LEU A 31 5.67 -4.63 -24.98
N PRO A 32 5.72 -3.84 -26.07
CA PRO A 32 6.67 -2.74 -26.18
C PRO A 32 6.44 -1.75 -25.04
N ARG A 33 7.52 -1.16 -24.51
CA ARG A 33 7.47 -0.28 -23.33
C ARG A 33 6.50 0.89 -23.48
N THR A 34 6.34 1.43 -24.69
CA THR A 34 5.38 2.50 -24.99
C THR A 34 3.95 2.06 -24.77
N LEU A 35 3.59 0.85 -25.20
CA LEU A 35 2.27 0.27 -24.98
C LEU A 35 2.05 -0.07 -23.52
N LEU A 36 3.07 -0.59 -22.83
CA LEU A 36 2.98 -0.85 -21.39
C LEU A 36 2.77 0.43 -20.59
N LEU A 37 3.45 1.52 -20.96
CA LEU A 37 3.23 2.85 -20.37
C LEU A 37 1.81 3.35 -20.64
N ALA A 38 1.35 3.29 -21.90
CA ALA A 38 0.01 3.72 -22.26
C ALA A 38 -1.05 2.93 -21.48
N LEU A 39 -0.91 1.60 -21.40
CA LEU A 39 -1.80 0.73 -20.63
C LEU A 39 -1.81 1.10 -19.14
N ALA A 40 -0.63 1.29 -18.53
CA ALA A 40 -0.52 1.70 -17.14
C ALA A 40 -1.24 3.03 -16.88
N MET A 41 -1.05 4.00 -17.77
CA MET A 41 -1.70 5.32 -17.67
C MET A 41 -3.21 5.22 -17.86
N VAL A 42 -3.70 4.44 -18.83
CA VAL A 42 -5.14 4.21 -19.04
C VAL A 42 -5.78 3.53 -17.84
N ILE A 43 -5.11 2.52 -17.26
CA ILE A 43 -5.60 1.85 -16.05
C ILE A 43 -5.65 2.85 -14.90
N ILE A 44 -4.54 3.51 -14.57
CA ILE A 44 -4.45 4.42 -13.41
C ILE A 44 -5.39 5.62 -13.55
N ALA A 45 -5.42 6.26 -14.72
CA ALA A 45 -6.20 7.46 -14.93
C ALA A 45 -7.66 7.17 -15.27
N GLY A 46 -8.00 5.98 -15.77
CA GLY A 46 -9.33 5.65 -16.28
C GLY A 46 -10.15 4.71 -15.39
N HIS A 47 -9.53 3.96 -14.46
CA HIS A 47 -10.29 2.97 -13.70
C HIS A 47 -11.42 3.57 -12.86
N ASN A 48 -11.30 4.81 -12.37
CA ASN A 48 -12.37 5.44 -11.59
C ASN A 48 -13.67 5.64 -12.40
N LEU A 49 -13.60 5.66 -13.74
CA LEU A 49 -14.80 5.68 -14.59
C LEU A 49 -15.62 4.39 -14.49
N LEU A 50 -15.00 3.31 -14.00
CA LEU A 50 -15.62 2.01 -13.80
C LEU A 50 -16.27 1.87 -12.42
N ASP A 51 -16.06 2.84 -11.50
CA ASP A 51 -16.59 2.79 -10.12
C ASP A 51 -18.13 2.62 -10.07
N PRO A 52 -18.94 3.21 -10.98
CA PRO A 52 -20.39 2.99 -10.99
C PRO A 52 -20.82 1.58 -11.39
N LEU A 53 -19.95 0.80 -12.04
CA LEU A 53 -20.26 -0.56 -12.49
C LEU A 53 -20.09 -1.53 -11.31
N GLN A 54 -21.23 -1.99 -10.78
CA GLN A 54 -21.26 -2.94 -9.67
C GLN A 54 -21.75 -4.30 -10.17
N ALA A 55 -20.91 -5.33 -10.00
CA ALA A 55 -21.29 -6.71 -10.28
C ALA A 55 -22.01 -7.32 -9.08
N GLN A 56 -23.16 -7.94 -9.34
CA GLN A 56 -23.96 -8.63 -8.34
C GLN A 56 -23.80 -10.15 -8.44
N GLY A 57 -24.02 -10.84 -7.31
CA GLY A 57 -23.92 -12.30 -7.23
C GLY A 57 -22.48 -12.85 -7.23
N ASN A 58 -22.37 -14.16 -7.43
CA ASN A 58 -21.12 -14.92 -7.31
C ASN A 58 -20.74 -15.67 -8.60
N GLY A 59 -21.33 -15.30 -9.75
CA GLY A 59 -20.95 -15.87 -11.05
C GLY A 59 -19.49 -15.56 -11.41
N VAL A 60 -18.93 -16.27 -12.40
CA VAL A 60 -17.52 -16.15 -12.80
C VAL A 60 -17.14 -14.69 -13.14
N LEU A 61 -17.95 -14.02 -13.96
CA LEU A 61 -17.70 -12.63 -14.35
C LEU A 61 -17.80 -11.65 -13.16
N ALA A 62 -18.77 -11.86 -12.26
CA ALA A 62 -18.90 -11.04 -11.05
C ALA A 62 -17.70 -11.22 -10.12
N THR A 63 -17.24 -12.46 -9.95
CA THR A 63 -16.03 -12.78 -9.18
C THR A 63 -14.79 -12.11 -9.77
N LEU A 64 -14.60 -12.18 -11.08
CA LEU A 64 -13.49 -11.51 -11.76
C LEU A 64 -13.56 -9.98 -11.57
N TRP A 65 -14.75 -9.39 -11.67
CA TRP A 65 -14.93 -7.96 -11.44
C TRP A 65 -14.63 -7.54 -9.99
N LYS A 66 -15.05 -8.34 -9.01
CA LYS A 66 -14.72 -8.15 -7.59
C LYS A 66 -13.21 -8.26 -7.33
N ILE A 67 -12.52 -9.16 -8.02
CA ILE A 67 -11.05 -9.26 -7.94
C ILE A 67 -10.38 -8.03 -8.55
N LEU A 68 -10.84 -7.60 -9.73
CA LEU A 68 -10.20 -6.53 -10.48
C LEU A 68 -10.49 -5.15 -9.88
N HIS A 69 -11.73 -4.82 -9.59
CA HIS A 69 -12.13 -3.43 -9.39
C HIS A 69 -13.05 -3.18 -8.19
N GLN A 70 -13.87 -4.16 -7.79
CA GLN A 70 -14.89 -3.95 -6.76
C GLN A 70 -14.54 -4.60 -5.41
N ARG A 71 -14.51 -3.80 -4.34
CA ARG A 71 -14.31 -4.32 -2.97
C ARG A 71 -15.59 -4.97 -2.44
N ASP A 72 -15.65 -6.29 -2.44
CA ASP A 72 -16.85 -7.03 -2.06
C ASP A 72 -16.52 -8.44 -1.52
N TRP A 73 -17.57 -9.18 -1.16
CA TRP A 73 -17.54 -10.57 -0.79
C TRP A 73 -17.70 -11.49 -1.99
N ILE A 74 -16.94 -12.58 -1.99
CA ILE A 74 -17.06 -13.71 -2.90
C ILE A 74 -17.36 -14.92 -2.03
N GLU A 75 -18.52 -15.55 -2.26
CA GLU A 75 -18.92 -16.75 -1.54
C GLU A 75 -18.37 -17.98 -2.26
N LEU A 76 -17.62 -18.81 -1.54
CA LEU A 76 -17.09 -20.08 -2.03
C LEU A 76 -17.79 -21.22 -1.28
N GLY A 77 -18.96 -21.61 -1.78
CA GLY A 77 -19.84 -22.57 -1.10
C GLY A 77 -20.38 -22.03 0.22
N ASP A 78 -20.80 -22.94 1.10
CA ASP A 78 -21.56 -22.57 2.32
C ASP A 78 -20.69 -22.13 3.51
N SER A 79 -19.40 -22.50 3.53
CA SER A 79 -18.54 -22.37 4.71
C SER A 79 -17.40 -21.35 4.59
N LEU A 80 -17.06 -20.94 3.36
CA LEU A 80 -15.91 -20.07 3.11
C LEU A 80 -16.31 -18.80 2.36
N ARG A 81 -15.95 -17.65 2.93
CA ARG A 81 -16.12 -16.35 2.29
C ARG A 81 -14.78 -15.68 2.04
N LEU A 82 -14.57 -15.17 0.83
CA LEU A 82 -13.42 -14.33 0.50
C LEU A 82 -13.83 -12.86 0.47
N ARG A 83 -12.98 -11.97 0.97
CA ARG A 83 -13.19 -10.52 0.84
C ARG A 83 -12.11 -9.88 -0.02
N THR A 84 -12.49 -9.28 -1.15
CA THR A 84 -11.57 -8.54 -2.04
C THR A 84 -11.22 -7.18 -1.44
N SER A 85 -10.37 -7.19 -0.42
CA SER A 85 -10.01 -5.95 0.30
C SER A 85 -9.09 -5.03 -0.51
N TYR A 86 -8.43 -5.58 -1.53
CA TYR A 86 -7.51 -4.89 -2.43
C TYR A 86 -7.83 -5.27 -3.88
N PRO A 87 -8.81 -4.62 -4.53
CA PRO A 87 -9.06 -4.84 -5.95
C PRO A 87 -7.80 -4.52 -6.78
N VAL A 88 -7.41 -5.43 -7.68
CA VAL A 88 -6.04 -5.49 -8.23
C VAL A 88 -5.79 -4.62 -9.46
N LEU A 89 -6.83 -4.22 -10.20
CA LEU A 89 -6.72 -3.51 -11.47
C LEU A 89 -5.81 -2.27 -11.39
N PRO A 90 -6.02 -1.30 -10.48
CA PRO A 90 -5.13 -0.15 -10.40
C PRO A 90 -3.72 -0.53 -9.93
N TRP A 91 -3.55 -1.57 -9.11
CA TRP A 91 -2.23 -2.07 -8.72
C TRP A 91 -1.46 -2.69 -9.89
N ILE A 92 -2.14 -3.32 -10.85
CA ILE A 92 -1.55 -3.76 -12.13
C ILE A 92 -1.02 -2.56 -12.90
N GLY A 93 -1.79 -1.46 -12.96
CA GLY A 93 -1.31 -0.20 -13.54
C GLY A 93 -0.06 0.33 -12.84
N VAL A 94 -0.06 0.37 -11.51
CA VAL A 94 1.06 0.86 -10.70
C VAL A 94 2.32 0.01 -10.86
N ILE A 95 2.22 -1.33 -10.84
CA ILE A 95 3.39 -2.20 -11.00
C ILE A 95 3.96 -2.11 -12.41
N ALA A 96 3.10 -1.98 -13.44
CA ALA A 96 3.52 -1.78 -14.82
C ALA A 96 4.22 -0.43 -15.00
N LEU A 97 3.69 0.65 -14.41
CA LEU A 97 4.33 1.96 -14.39
C LEU A 97 5.69 1.88 -13.71
N GLY A 98 5.79 1.24 -12.54
CA GLY A 98 7.05 1.01 -11.84
C GLY A 98 8.09 0.26 -12.69
N TYR A 99 7.66 -0.76 -13.44
CA TYR A 99 8.53 -1.47 -14.37
C TYR A 99 9.04 -0.57 -15.51
N VAL A 100 8.17 0.26 -16.10
CA VAL A 100 8.55 1.21 -17.16
C VAL A 100 9.56 2.26 -16.65
N LEU A 101 9.42 2.69 -15.39
CA LEU A 101 10.33 3.64 -14.75
C LEU A 101 11.64 3.00 -14.26
N GLY A 102 11.70 1.69 -14.07
CA GLY A 102 12.88 0.95 -13.60
C GLY A 102 14.22 1.33 -14.27
N PRO A 103 14.29 1.51 -15.61
CA PRO A 103 15.50 1.95 -16.29
C PRO A 103 16.07 3.29 -15.82
N TRP A 104 15.31 4.13 -15.11
CA TRP A 104 15.83 5.37 -14.50
C TRP A 104 16.98 5.09 -13.53
N TYR A 105 17.01 3.90 -12.93
CA TYR A 105 18.05 3.44 -12.02
C TYR A 105 19.09 2.53 -12.69
N ALA A 106 19.12 2.43 -14.02
CA ALA A 106 20.14 1.65 -14.72
C ALA A 106 21.54 2.23 -14.45
N SER A 107 22.53 1.34 -14.32
CA SER A 107 23.92 1.69 -13.95
C SER A 107 24.60 2.65 -14.92
N ASN A 108 24.16 2.67 -16.18
CA ASN A 108 24.68 3.56 -17.22
C ASN A 108 24.02 4.94 -17.24
N ARG A 109 23.10 5.25 -16.32
CA ARG A 109 22.43 6.55 -16.28
C ARG A 109 23.03 7.51 -15.25
N PRO A 110 23.24 8.78 -15.62
CA PRO A 110 23.79 9.77 -14.71
C PRO A 110 22.78 10.14 -13.61
N ALA A 111 23.24 10.17 -12.36
CA ALA A 111 22.41 10.51 -11.21
C ALA A 111 21.67 11.86 -11.33
N PRO A 112 22.28 12.96 -11.84
CA PRO A 112 21.58 14.24 -11.99
C PRO A 112 20.34 14.16 -12.89
N GLN A 113 20.39 13.37 -13.96
CA GLN A 113 19.26 13.18 -14.86
C GLN A 113 18.10 12.47 -14.16
N ARG A 114 18.41 11.38 -13.43
CA ARG A 114 17.42 10.66 -12.62
C ARG A 114 16.79 11.56 -11.56
N GLN A 115 17.58 12.36 -10.85
CA GLN A 115 17.09 13.31 -9.84
C GLN A 115 16.14 14.35 -10.43
N CYS A 116 16.44 14.84 -11.64
CA CYS A 116 15.57 15.73 -12.36
C CYS A 116 14.24 15.06 -12.72
N TRP A 117 14.27 13.82 -13.24
CA TRP A 117 13.05 13.08 -13.54
C TRP A 117 12.20 12.81 -12.30
N LEU A 118 12.79 12.37 -11.19
CA LEU A 118 12.10 12.16 -9.92
C LEU A 118 11.45 13.44 -9.40
N LEU A 119 12.16 14.58 -9.50
CA LEU A 119 11.62 15.88 -9.11
C LEU A 119 10.44 16.29 -9.99
N LEU A 120 10.63 16.31 -11.30
CA LEU A 120 9.64 16.80 -12.25
C LEU A 120 8.38 15.93 -12.22
N THR A 121 8.54 14.61 -12.22
CA THR A 121 7.39 13.70 -12.17
C THR A 121 6.69 13.71 -10.82
N GLY A 122 7.44 13.71 -9.70
CA GLY A 122 6.86 13.85 -8.37
C GLY A 122 6.09 15.17 -8.22
N ALA A 123 6.67 16.29 -8.64
CA ALA A 123 6.01 17.59 -8.62
C ALA A 123 4.79 17.65 -9.54
N ALA A 124 4.89 17.12 -10.76
CA ALA A 124 3.76 17.07 -11.70
C ALA A 124 2.59 16.25 -11.13
N MET A 125 2.85 15.14 -10.45
CA MET A 125 1.81 14.34 -9.80
C MET A 125 1.14 15.09 -8.65
N LEU A 126 1.90 15.81 -7.82
CA LEU A 126 1.34 16.61 -6.73
C LEU A 126 0.56 17.83 -7.24
N ILE A 127 1.04 18.49 -8.28
CA ILE A 127 0.31 19.57 -8.95
C ILE A 127 -0.99 18.99 -9.53
N GLY A 128 -0.93 17.85 -10.23
CA GLY A 128 -2.11 17.16 -10.75
C GLY A 128 -3.10 16.80 -9.65
N PHE A 129 -2.63 16.31 -8.50
CA PHE A 129 -3.47 16.07 -7.33
C PHE A 129 -4.17 17.35 -6.86
N VAL A 130 -3.44 18.44 -6.67
CA VAL A 130 -4.01 19.72 -6.22
C VAL A 130 -5.03 20.26 -7.22
N LEU A 131 -4.72 20.25 -8.52
CA LEU A 131 -5.62 20.74 -9.57
C LEU A 131 -6.89 19.91 -9.66
N LEU A 132 -6.79 18.58 -9.67
CA LEU A 132 -7.97 17.71 -9.72
C LEU A 132 -8.79 17.78 -8.43
N ARG A 133 -8.13 17.88 -7.27
CA ARG A 133 -8.82 18.03 -5.98
C ARG A 133 -9.54 19.38 -5.87
N ALA A 134 -8.93 20.45 -6.38
CA ALA A 134 -9.55 21.78 -6.45
C ALA A 134 -10.73 21.80 -7.43
N ALA A 135 -10.61 21.13 -8.59
CA ALA A 135 -11.71 20.98 -9.53
C ALA A 135 -12.88 20.19 -8.91
N ASN A 136 -12.58 19.19 -8.07
CA ASN A 136 -13.57 18.38 -7.34
C ASN A 136 -14.61 17.74 -8.28
N ILE A 137 -14.15 17.05 -9.33
CA ILE A 137 -15.03 16.40 -10.32
C ILE A 137 -14.63 14.93 -10.57
N TYR A 138 -13.34 14.61 -10.50
CA TYR A 138 -12.83 13.29 -10.93
C TYR A 138 -11.66 12.79 -10.09
N GLY A 139 -11.47 11.47 -10.12
CA GLY A 139 -10.31 10.78 -9.57
C GLY A 139 -10.46 10.33 -8.11
N ASP A 140 -11.58 10.65 -7.47
CA ASP A 140 -12.06 10.12 -6.19
C ASP A 140 -13.48 10.65 -5.90
N HIS A 141 -14.04 10.30 -4.74
CA HIS A 141 -15.22 10.95 -4.19
C HIS A 141 -15.00 12.46 -3.99
N LEU A 142 -16.09 13.20 -4.17
CA LEU A 142 -16.14 14.64 -3.95
C LEU A 142 -15.83 14.95 -2.49
N TRP A 143 -14.96 15.93 -2.24
CA TRP A 143 -14.82 16.47 -0.89
C TRP A 143 -15.94 17.44 -0.59
N LEU A 144 -16.26 17.56 0.71
CA LEU A 144 -17.39 18.33 1.21
C LEU A 144 -16.88 19.50 2.04
N HIS A 145 -17.56 20.65 1.89
CA HIS A 145 -17.45 21.75 2.82
C HIS A 145 -18.25 21.41 4.07
N LEU A 146 -17.57 21.32 5.21
CA LEU A 146 -18.16 20.99 6.50
C LEU A 146 -18.13 22.22 7.42
N ALA A 147 -18.89 22.19 8.51
CA ALA A 147 -19.05 23.34 9.40
C ALA A 147 -17.72 23.84 9.99
N ASP A 148 -16.80 22.91 10.30
CA ASP A 148 -15.48 23.23 10.83
C ASP A 148 -14.40 23.21 9.74
N LEU A 149 -13.46 24.16 9.82
CA LEU A 149 -12.29 24.19 8.93
C LEU A 149 -11.49 22.88 9.03
N GLN A 150 -11.34 22.33 10.24
CA GLN A 150 -10.63 21.07 10.47
C GLN A 150 -11.33 19.91 9.75
N LEU A 151 -12.66 19.80 9.87
CA LEU A 151 -13.43 18.75 9.19
C LEU A 151 -13.37 18.91 7.67
N THR A 152 -13.39 20.14 7.16
CA THR A 152 -13.22 20.43 5.73
C THR A 152 -11.83 20.02 5.24
N LEU A 153 -10.76 20.31 5.99
CA LEU A 153 -9.41 19.85 5.66
C LEU A 153 -9.29 18.32 5.70
N MET A 154 -9.94 17.67 6.68
CA MET A 154 -10.01 16.21 6.73
C MET A 154 -10.75 15.65 5.51
N SER A 155 -11.87 16.27 5.10
CA SER A 155 -12.58 15.87 3.88
C SER A 155 -11.72 16.09 2.63
N LEU A 156 -10.98 17.19 2.53
CA LEU A 156 -10.09 17.48 1.42
C LEU A 156 -8.98 16.41 1.31
N LEU A 157 -8.42 15.96 2.43
CA LEU A 157 -7.36 14.95 2.46
C LEU A 157 -7.88 13.51 2.48
N ASN A 158 -9.18 13.30 2.63
CA ASN A 158 -9.79 11.97 2.60
C ASN A 158 -9.83 11.45 1.16
N VAL A 159 -8.86 10.59 0.81
CA VAL A 159 -8.76 9.94 -0.50
C VAL A 159 -8.85 8.42 -0.36
N THR A 160 -9.53 7.77 -1.31
CA THR A 160 -9.87 6.35 -1.29
C THR A 160 -8.64 5.50 -1.60
N LYS A 161 -8.30 4.65 -0.63
CA LYS A 161 -7.15 3.73 -0.74
C LYS A 161 -7.48 2.42 -1.46
N TYR A 162 -8.74 1.95 -1.42
CA TYR A 162 -9.14 0.64 -1.97
C TYR A 162 -10.51 0.68 -2.67
N PRO A 163 -10.56 0.45 -3.99
CA PRO A 163 -9.41 0.48 -4.92
C PRO A 163 -8.66 1.83 -4.81
N PRO A 164 -7.33 1.86 -4.96
CA PRO A 164 -6.58 3.12 -4.88
C PRO A 164 -7.04 4.06 -5.98
N SER A 165 -7.61 5.20 -5.60
CA SER A 165 -8.11 6.20 -6.53
C SER A 165 -6.96 6.90 -7.25
N LEU A 166 -7.26 7.55 -8.39
CA LEU A 166 -6.28 8.39 -9.07
C LEU A 166 -5.69 9.46 -8.13
N LEU A 167 -6.53 10.12 -7.32
CA LEU A 167 -6.05 11.14 -6.37
C LEU A 167 -5.16 10.54 -5.28
N PHE A 168 -5.50 9.36 -4.76
CA PHE A 168 -4.65 8.63 -3.82
C PHE A 168 -3.29 8.30 -4.44
N LEU A 169 -3.26 7.83 -5.69
CA LEU A 169 -2.03 7.48 -6.41
C LEU A 169 -1.18 8.72 -6.73
N LEU A 170 -1.79 9.81 -7.21
CA LEU A 170 -1.08 11.07 -7.48
C LEU A 170 -0.40 11.62 -6.22
N LEU A 171 -1.14 11.64 -5.10
CA LEU A 171 -0.60 12.10 -3.82
C LEU A 171 0.53 11.19 -3.32
N THR A 172 0.28 9.89 -3.22
CA THR A 172 1.21 8.95 -2.57
C THR A 172 2.44 8.63 -3.41
N LEU A 173 2.29 8.42 -4.72
CA LEU A 173 3.43 8.21 -5.62
C LEU A 173 4.19 9.52 -5.85
N GLY A 174 3.50 10.67 -5.92
CA GLY A 174 4.14 11.98 -6.00
C GLY A 174 5.07 12.24 -4.82
N ILE A 175 4.57 12.05 -3.59
CA ILE A 175 5.39 12.11 -2.36
C ILE A 175 6.51 11.07 -2.44
N GLY A 176 6.20 9.83 -2.84
CA GLY A 176 7.18 8.74 -2.94
C GLY A 176 8.36 9.06 -3.85
N LEU A 177 8.13 9.64 -5.04
CA LEU A 177 9.17 10.04 -5.98
C LEU A 177 10.04 11.17 -5.43
N LEU A 178 9.44 12.15 -4.74
CA LEU A 178 10.19 13.23 -4.08
C LEU A 178 11.00 12.71 -2.89
N LEU A 179 10.48 11.76 -2.12
CA LEU A 179 11.23 11.08 -1.08
C LEU A 179 12.40 10.31 -1.68
N LEU A 180 12.20 9.56 -2.77
CA LEU A 180 13.30 8.86 -3.46
C LEU A 180 14.40 9.83 -3.88
N ARG A 181 14.05 10.99 -4.45
CA ARG A 181 15.01 12.05 -4.75
C ARG A 181 15.74 12.52 -3.49
N LEU A 182 15.01 12.73 -2.40
CA LEU A 182 15.56 13.19 -1.12
C LEU A 182 16.56 12.17 -0.55
N TYR A 183 16.25 10.87 -0.65
CA TYR A 183 17.11 9.77 -0.21
C TYR A 183 18.42 9.65 -1.00
N GLU A 184 18.54 10.27 -2.17
CA GLU A 184 19.81 10.31 -2.90
C GLU A 184 20.81 11.32 -2.32
N GLN A 185 20.38 12.19 -1.41
CA GLN A 185 21.29 13.10 -0.72
C GLN A 185 22.07 12.33 0.36
N PRO A 186 23.42 12.30 0.33
CA PRO A 186 24.20 11.45 1.24
C PRO A 186 23.94 11.71 2.72
N ARG A 187 23.76 12.98 3.10
CA ARG A 187 23.44 13.37 4.48
C ARG A 187 22.10 12.78 4.92
N ILE A 188 21.07 12.87 4.09
CA ILE A 188 19.73 12.37 4.41
C ILE A 188 19.70 10.85 4.40
N ALA A 189 20.36 10.20 3.44
CA ALA A 189 20.51 8.76 3.38
C ALA A 189 21.15 8.21 4.67
N ALA A 190 22.17 8.88 5.19
CA ALA A 190 22.82 8.50 6.45
C ALA A 190 21.88 8.65 7.65
N TRP A 191 21.16 9.78 7.74
CA TRP A 191 20.21 10.04 8.82
C TRP A 191 19.03 9.05 8.83
N LEU A 192 18.54 8.66 7.66
CA LEU A 192 17.39 7.77 7.51
C LEU A 192 17.77 6.29 7.35
N GLN A 193 19.06 5.95 7.54
CA GLN A 193 19.54 4.57 7.49
C GLN A 193 18.76 3.61 8.42
N PRO A 194 18.33 4.00 9.63
CA PRO A 194 17.49 3.11 10.46
C PRO A 194 16.20 2.66 9.77
N LEU A 195 15.55 3.55 9.01
CA LEU A 195 14.35 3.21 8.26
C LEU A 195 14.67 2.22 7.13
N ALA A 196 15.83 2.35 6.48
CA ALA A 196 16.27 1.41 5.45
C ALA A 196 16.46 -0.01 6.00
N TRP A 197 16.91 -0.16 7.26
CA TRP A 197 17.02 -1.48 7.90
C TRP A 197 15.66 -2.12 8.17
N ILE A 198 14.66 -1.33 8.57
CA ILE A 198 13.29 -1.81 8.71
C ILE A 198 12.75 -2.25 7.35
N GLY A 199 12.97 -1.44 6.31
CA GLY A 199 12.58 -1.74 4.93
C GLY A 199 13.33 -2.91 4.28
N ALA A 200 14.50 -3.31 4.79
CA ALA A 200 15.26 -4.45 4.28
C ALA A 200 14.68 -5.82 4.72
N ALA A 201 13.87 -5.82 5.80
CA ALA A 201 13.20 -7.00 6.34
C ALA A 201 11.72 -6.70 6.67
N PRO A 202 10.93 -6.22 5.69
CA PRO A 202 9.59 -5.70 5.96
C PRO A 202 8.61 -6.80 6.38
N MET A 203 8.72 -8.02 5.81
CA MET A 203 7.88 -9.16 6.21
C MET A 203 8.20 -9.64 7.62
N PHE A 204 9.48 -9.66 8.01
CA PHE A 204 9.88 -9.99 9.37
C PHE A 204 9.30 -8.99 10.37
N PHE A 205 9.49 -7.69 10.13
CA PHE A 205 8.88 -6.65 10.97
C PHE A 205 7.36 -6.79 10.99
N TYR A 206 6.74 -7.04 9.83
CA TYR A 206 5.30 -7.22 9.70
C TYR A 206 4.77 -8.37 10.57
N LEU A 207 5.38 -9.54 10.53
CA LEU A 207 4.93 -10.66 11.36
C LEU A 207 5.22 -10.41 12.84
N LEU A 208 6.43 -9.96 13.17
CA LEU A 208 6.87 -9.76 14.55
C LEU A 208 5.99 -8.73 15.27
N HIS A 209 5.73 -7.56 14.69
CA HIS A 209 4.95 -6.52 15.35
C HIS A 209 3.51 -6.96 15.61
N LEU A 210 2.91 -7.78 14.72
CA LEU A 210 1.56 -8.31 14.91
C LEU A 210 1.46 -9.26 16.10
N TYR A 211 2.40 -10.20 16.22
CA TYR A 211 2.43 -11.11 17.36
C TYR A 211 2.69 -10.37 18.67
N VAL A 212 3.65 -9.43 18.68
CA VAL A 212 3.94 -8.61 19.86
C VAL A 212 2.73 -7.77 20.25
N LEU A 213 2.07 -7.09 19.31
CA LEU A 213 0.85 -6.33 19.59
C LEU A 213 -0.27 -7.22 20.14
N LYS A 214 -0.44 -8.43 19.61
CA LYS A 214 -1.45 -9.37 20.11
C LYS A 214 -1.16 -9.80 21.53
N LEU A 215 0.10 -10.10 21.86
CA LEU A 215 0.52 -10.44 23.22
C LEU A 215 0.29 -9.28 24.18
N LEU A 216 0.67 -8.06 23.79
CA LEU A 216 0.42 -6.85 24.58
C LEU A 216 -1.07 -6.62 24.80
N TYR A 217 -1.90 -6.79 23.76
CA TYR A 217 -3.35 -6.70 23.86
C TYR A 217 -3.94 -7.72 24.84
N LEU A 218 -3.51 -8.99 24.76
CA LEU A 218 -4.00 -10.04 25.66
C LEU A 218 -3.57 -9.79 27.11
N ALA A 219 -2.33 -9.33 27.33
CA ALA A 219 -1.85 -8.95 28.65
C ALA A 219 -2.63 -7.76 29.22
N ALA A 220 -2.87 -6.74 28.41
CA ALA A 220 -3.67 -5.58 28.80
C ALA A 220 -5.10 -5.99 29.16
N GLN A 221 -5.74 -6.81 28.34
CA GLN A 221 -7.09 -7.31 28.60
C GLN A 221 -7.16 -8.21 29.84
N ALA A 222 -6.14 -9.01 30.12
CA ALA A 222 -6.09 -9.85 31.31
C ALA A 222 -5.87 -9.06 32.61
N TYR A 223 -5.10 -7.98 32.55
CA TYR A 223 -4.76 -7.18 33.73
C TYR A 223 -5.76 -6.06 34.03
N TRP A 224 -6.23 -5.35 32.99
CA TRP A 224 -7.16 -4.22 33.14
C TRP A 224 -8.61 -4.55 32.78
N GLY A 225 -8.88 -5.70 32.16
CA GLY A 225 -10.20 -6.02 31.63
C GLY A 225 -10.51 -5.29 30.32
N ALA A 226 -11.75 -5.42 29.84
CA ALA A 226 -12.23 -4.68 28.66
C ALA A 226 -12.71 -3.29 29.07
N ASN A 227 -12.27 -2.24 28.36
CA ASN A 227 -12.82 -0.89 28.49
C ASN A 227 -13.89 -0.58 27.44
N HIS A 228 -13.91 -1.31 26.32
CA HIS A 228 -14.95 -1.24 25.30
C HIS A 228 -15.47 -2.64 24.99
N THR A 229 -16.35 -3.17 25.84
CA THR A 229 -16.83 -4.55 25.76
C THR A 229 -17.18 -4.97 24.32
N PRO A 230 -16.58 -6.05 23.78
CA PRO A 230 -15.72 -7.05 24.45
C PRO A 230 -14.19 -6.80 24.37
N TYR A 231 -13.75 -5.62 23.96
CA TYR A 231 -12.36 -5.30 23.64
C TYR A 231 -11.67 -4.38 24.65
N PHE A 232 -10.34 -4.46 24.69
CA PHE A 232 -9.48 -3.42 25.20
C PHE A 232 -9.04 -2.51 24.04
N ALA A 233 -9.42 -1.23 24.06
CA ALA A 233 -9.07 -0.28 23.00
C ALA A 233 -8.43 0.99 23.55
N VAL A 234 -7.70 1.67 22.66
CA VAL A 234 -7.05 2.94 22.97
C VAL A 234 -7.96 4.06 22.47
N GLU A 235 -8.34 4.98 23.35
CA GLU A 235 -9.34 6.02 23.05
C GLU A 235 -8.80 7.16 22.17
N SER A 236 -7.48 7.39 22.16
CA SER A 236 -6.88 8.51 21.45
C SER A 236 -5.98 8.07 20.29
N VAL A 237 -6.09 8.79 19.17
CA VAL A 237 -5.21 8.62 18.00
C VAL A 237 -3.75 8.92 18.37
N SER A 238 -3.51 9.87 19.27
CA SER A 238 -2.17 10.20 19.76
C SER A 238 -1.53 9.03 20.51
N ALA A 239 -2.27 8.34 21.37
CA ALA A 239 -1.76 7.15 22.04
C ALA A 239 -1.51 6.00 21.05
N LEU A 240 -2.36 5.82 20.04
CA LEU A 240 -2.11 4.85 18.98
C LEU A 240 -0.81 5.14 18.22
N LEU A 241 -0.55 6.41 17.88
CA LEU A 241 0.70 6.84 17.24
C LEU A 241 1.90 6.63 18.15
N LEU A 242 1.78 6.97 19.45
CA LEU A 242 2.85 6.76 20.43
C LEU A 242 3.21 5.27 20.55
N ILE A 243 2.21 4.39 20.69
CA ILE A 243 2.40 2.93 20.74
C ILE A 243 3.10 2.46 19.47
N SER A 244 2.69 2.96 18.30
CA SER A 244 3.29 2.60 17.01
C SER A 244 4.77 2.99 16.93
N VAL A 245 5.12 4.20 17.39
CA VAL A 245 6.51 4.69 17.42
C VAL A 245 7.35 3.89 18.42
N VAL A 246 6.84 3.71 19.64
CA VAL A 246 7.52 2.93 20.68
C VAL A 246 7.78 1.50 20.19
N LEU A 247 6.77 0.85 19.62
CA LEU A 247 6.92 -0.50 19.09
C LEU A 247 7.93 -0.55 17.94
N ALA A 248 7.92 0.40 17.01
CA ALA A 248 8.90 0.47 15.93
C ALA A 248 10.33 0.59 16.46
N VAL A 249 10.56 1.41 17.50
CA VAL A 249 11.87 1.57 18.16
C VAL A 249 12.28 0.29 18.89
N LEU A 250 11.37 -0.34 19.63
CA LEU A 250 11.66 -1.57 20.38
C LEU A 250 11.97 -2.76 19.46
N LEU A 251 11.30 -2.86 18.32
CA LEU A 251 11.50 -3.95 17.37
C LEU A 251 12.64 -3.70 16.38
N TYR A 252 13.18 -2.48 16.33
CA TYR A 252 14.27 -2.12 15.43
C TYR A 252 15.52 -3.00 15.58
N PRO A 253 16.05 -3.30 16.79
CA PRO A 253 17.25 -4.13 16.95
C PRO A 253 17.07 -5.53 16.35
N SER A 254 15.93 -6.18 16.62
CA SER A 254 15.59 -7.51 16.09
C SER A 254 15.47 -7.48 14.57
N THR A 255 14.81 -6.45 14.02
CA THR A 255 14.64 -6.28 12.58
C THR A 255 15.97 -6.05 11.88
N ARG A 256 16.84 -5.22 12.46
CA ARG A 256 18.21 -4.99 11.96
C ARG A 256 19.07 -6.25 12.02
N ALA A 257 18.98 -7.02 13.10
CA ALA A 257 19.71 -8.28 13.24
C ALA A 257 19.28 -9.28 12.15
N PHE A 258 17.97 -9.42 11.91
CA PHE A 258 17.44 -10.27 10.85
C PHE A 258 17.85 -9.78 9.45
N ALA A 259 17.75 -8.47 9.18
CA ALA A 259 18.18 -7.90 7.90
C ALA A 259 19.67 -8.18 7.60
N ARG A 260 20.53 -8.08 8.62
CA ARG A 260 21.96 -8.44 8.50
C ARG A 260 22.17 -9.93 8.27
N PHE A 261 21.42 -10.78 8.98
CA PHE A 261 21.46 -12.23 8.79
C PHE A 261 21.06 -12.63 7.36
N LYS A 262 19.94 -12.10 6.87
CA LYS A 262 19.47 -12.28 5.48
C LYS A 262 20.51 -11.82 4.46
N ALA A 263 21.17 -10.69 4.70
CA ALA A 263 22.21 -10.18 3.81
C ALA A 263 23.46 -11.09 3.75
N ARG A 264 23.83 -11.73 4.87
CA ARG A 264 24.98 -12.65 4.99
C ARG A 264 24.69 -14.04 4.42
N ARG A 265 23.50 -14.59 4.68
CA ARG A 265 23.12 -15.97 4.32
C ARG A 265 22.39 -16.05 2.98
N ARG A 266 23.10 -15.69 1.90
CA ARG A 266 22.58 -15.79 0.52
C ARG A 266 22.46 -17.23 -0.01
N ASP A 267 23.04 -18.18 0.73
CA ASP A 267 22.97 -19.63 0.53
C ASP A 267 21.56 -20.20 0.78
N LEU A 268 20.79 -19.58 1.68
CA LEU A 268 19.44 -20.02 2.00
C LEU A 268 18.44 -19.37 1.04
N ALA A 269 18.00 -20.13 0.03
CA ALA A 269 17.12 -19.62 -1.04
C ALA A 269 15.80 -19.03 -0.53
N TRP A 270 15.22 -19.58 0.55
CA TRP A 270 13.95 -19.13 1.11
C TRP A 270 14.05 -17.76 1.82
N LEU A 271 15.23 -17.39 2.33
CA LEU A 271 15.45 -16.06 2.94
C LEU A 271 15.34 -14.92 1.95
N ARG A 272 15.36 -15.19 0.64
CA ARG A 272 15.11 -14.15 -0.38
C ARG A 272 13.65 -13.71 -0.40
N TYR A 273 12.73 -14.56 0.06
CA TYR A 273 11.28 -14.32 0.03
C TYR A 273 10.69 -13.77 1.35
N LEU A 274 11.50 -13.66 2.41
CA LEU A 274 11.17 -13.07 3.72
C LEU A 274 11.94 -11.77 3.95
#